data_AF-A0A7U8C6H4-F1
#
_entry.id   AF-A0A7U8C6H4-F1
#
_cell.length_a   1.000
_cell.length_b   1.000
_cell.length_c   1.000
_cell.angle_alpha   90.00
_cell.angle_beta   90.00
_cell.angle_gamma   90.00
#
_symmetry.space_group_name_H-M   'P 1'
#
loop_
_entity.id
_entity.type
_entity.pdbx_description
1 polymer ?
#
loop_
_entity_poly.entity_id
_entity_poly.type
_entity_poly.pdbx_seq_one_letter_code
_entity_poly.pdbx_strand_id
1 'polypeptide(L)' 'MQMEMNTRTIAILEIDGESYQVDGCYQGQQRKAQWYNVVKSSDRSVQVEHLDEFPSHQQIRDLLN' A
#
# COMPACT_ATOMS: atom_id res chain seq x y z
N MET A 1 25.86 -6.94 -3.09
CA MET A 1 24.99 -5.78 -3.35
C MET A 1 23.80 -5.91 -2.42
N GLN A 2 23.68 -5.03 -1.41
CA GLN A 2 22.48 -4.99 -0.56
C GLN A 2 21.33 -4.51 -1.44
N MET A 3 20.30 -5.33 -1.60
CA MET A 3 19.11 -4.91 -2.34
C MET A 3 18.33 -3.95 -1.44
N GLU A 4 18.47 -2.65 -1.67
CA GLU A 4 17.69 -1.63 -0.99
C GLU A 4 16.20 -1.82 -1.32
N MET A 5 15.39 -1.89 -0.27
CA MET A 5 13.94 -1.85 -0.41
C MET A 5 13.51 -0.39 -0.57
N ASN A 6 12.73 -0.12 -1.60
CA ASN A 6 12.18 1.20 -1.87
C ASN A 6 10.67 1.14 -1.83
N THR A 7 10.06 1.94 -0.97
CA THR A 7 8.61 2.06 -0.87
C THR A 7 8.16 3.32 -1.60
N ARG A 8 7.14 3.20 -2.46
CA ARG A 8 6.57 4.34 -3.20
C ARG A 8 5.06 4.26 -3.18
N THR A 9 4.42 5.39 -2.92
CA THR A 9 2.97 5.52 -3.11
C THR A 9 2.64 5.40 -4.60
N ILE A 10 1.76 4.48 -4.93
CA ILE A 10 1.35 4.18 -6.31
C ILE A 10 -0.11 4.53 -6.58
N ALA A 11 -0.93 4.58 -5.53
CA ALA A 11 -2.33 4.97 -5.63
C ALA A 11 -2.80 5.60 -4.32
N ILE A 12 -3.86 6.41 -4.42
CA ILE A 12 -4.61 6.92 -3.28
C ILE A 12 -6.08 6.59 -3.57
N LEU A 13 -6.74 5.96 -2.60
CA LEU A 13 -8.10 5.46 -2.69
C LEU A 13 -8.93 6.12 -1.58
N GLU A 14 -10.11 6.61 -1.91
CA GLU A 14 -11.05 7.15 -0.91
C GLU A 14 -12.08 6.07 -0.55
N ILE A 15 -12.17 5.77 0.74
CA ILE A 15 -13.04 4.74 1.32
C ILE A 15 -13.82 5.39 2.46
N ASP A 16 -15.15 5.45 2.35
CA ASP A 16 -16.05 5.95 3.40
C ASP A 16 -15.73 7.36 3.94
N GLY A 17 -15.17 8.23 3.08
CA GLY A 17 -14.78 9.59 3.43
C GLY A 17 -13.39 9.72 4.05
N GLU A 18 -12.64 8.62 4.13
CA GLU A 18 -11.22 8.61 4.51
C GLU A 18 -10.35 8.26 3.30
N SER A 19 -9.19 8.92 3.20
CA SER A 19 -8.23 8.63 2.13
C SER A 19 -7.17 7.64 2.60
N TYR A 20 -6.87 6.64 1.77
CA TYR A 20 -5.87 5.61 2.00
C TYR A 20 -4.87 5.59 0.85
N GLN A 21 -3.59 5.65 1.16
CA GLN A 21 -2.51 5.47 0.23
C GLN A 21 -2.21 3.98 0.09
N VAL A 22 -2.01 3.53 -1.13
CA VAL A 22 -1.44 2.22 -1.42
C VAL A 22 0.01 2.43 -1.82
N ASP A 23 0.90 1.90 -1.00
CA ASP A 23 2.34 1.95 -1.21
C ASP A 23 2.81 0.61 -1.80
N GLY A 24 3.56 0.65 -2.89
CA GLY A 24 4.26 -0.51 -3.42
C GLY A 24 5.66 -0.61 -2.82
N CYS A 25 6.03 -1.78 -2.30
CA CYS A 25 7.37 -2.08 -1.84
C CYS A 25 8.16 -2.80 -2.94
N TYR A 26 9.27 -2.22 -3.38
CA TYR A 26 10.08 -2.70 -4.48
C TYR A 26 11.46 -3.12 -3.98
N GLN A 27 11.99 -4.22 -4.49
CA GLN A 27 13.37 -4.63 -4.21
C GLN A 27 14.29 -4.15 -5.34
N GLY A 28 15.19 -3.20 -5.03
CA GLY A 28 16.12 -2.64 -6.00
C GLY A 28 15.42 -1.91 -7.17
N GLN A 29 15.65 -2.36 -8.40
CA GLN A 29 15.09 -1.77 -9.64
C GLN A 29 13.94 -2.59 -10.24
N GLN A 30 13.28 -3.44 -9.44
CA GLN A 30 12.16 -4.23 -9.93
C GLN A 30 11.01 -3.32 -10.40
N ARG A 31 10.41 -3.68 -11.54
CA ARG A 31 9.23 -2.97 -12.07
C ARG A 31 7.94 -3.33 -11.34
N LYS A 32 7.89 -4.53 -10.74
CA LYS A 32 6.76 -5.00 -9.93
C LYS A 32 7.06 -4.81 -8.46
N ALA A 33 6.06 -4.38 -7.71
CA ALA A 33 6.15 -4.41 -6.26
C ALA A 33 6.19 -5.86 -5.80
N GLN A 34 6.96 -6.12 -4.74
CA GLN A 34 6.99 -7.40 -4.03
C GLN A 34 5.74 -7.58 -3.19
N TRP A 35 5.25 -6.49 -2.59
CA TRP A 35 4.00 -6.41 -1.88
C TRP A 35 3.51 -4.96 -1.82
N TYR A 36 2.30 -4.79 -1.27
CA TYR A 36 1.66 -3.51 -1.08
C TYR A 36 1.32 -3.27 0.39
N ASN A 37 1.39 -2.02 0.82
CA ASN A 37 0.94 -1.57 2.12
C ASN A 37 -0.20 -0.57 1.94
N VAL A 38 -1.18 -0.61 2.85
CA VAL A 38 -2.26 0.38 2.90
C VAL A 38 -1.99 1.28 4.09
N VAL A 39 -1.83 2.57 3.81
CA VAL A 39 -1.51 3.60 4.79
C VAL A 39 -2.62 4.63 4.80
N LYS A 40 -3.17 4.94 5.97
CA LYS A 40 -4.19 5.97 6.10
C LYS A 40 -3.57 7.35 5.85
N SER A 41 -4.07 8.11 4.89
CA SER A 41 -3.47 9.39 4.49
C SER A 41 -3.53 10.45 5.60
N SER A 42 -4.56 10.40 6.45
CA SER A 42 -4.83 11.42 7.48
C SER A 42 -3.74 11.46 8.55
N ASP A 43 -3.27 10.31 9.02
CA ASP A 43 -2.29 10.19 10.10
C ASP A 43 -1.02 9.41 9.70
N ARG A 44 -0.96 8.95 8.44
CA ARG A 44 0.10 8.08 7.91
C ARG A 44 0.26 6.77 8.70
N SER A 45 -0.79 6.33 9.39
CA SER A 45 -0.78 5.04 10.07
C SER A 45 -0.87 3.90 9.07
N VAL A 46 -0.04 2.88 9.23
CA VAL A 46 -0.11 1.68 8.40
C VAL A 46 -1.28 0.83 8.90
N GLN A 47 -2.26 0.61 8.04
CA GLN A 47 -3.47 -0.14 8.36
C GLN A 47 -3.34 -1.61 7.94
N VAL A 48 -2.68 -1.85 6.80
CA VAL A 48 -2.43 -3.19 6.26
C VAL A 48 -1.02 -3.24 5.71
N GLU A 49 -0.30 -4.32 6.01
CA GLU A 49 1.06 -4.58 5.51
C GLU A 49 1.12 -5.88 4.72
N HIS A 50 2.07 -5.96 3.80
CA HIS A 50 2.41 -7.18 3.06
C HIS A 50 1.25 -7.81 2.28
N LEU A 51 0.52 -6.99 1.51
CA LEU A 51 -0.45 -7.49 0.53
C LEU A 51 0.29 -7.99 -0.72
N ASP A 52 0.09 -9.24 -1.10
CA ASP A 52 0.70 -9.82 -2.31
C ASP A 52 0.19 -9.16 -3.60
N GLU A 53 -1.04 -8.63 -3.58
CA GLU A 53 -1.69 -8.03 -4.73
C GLU A 53 -2.20 -6.62 -4.41
N PHE A 54 -2.34 -5.80 -5.46
CA PHE A 54 -2.86 -4.45 -5.32
C PHE A 54 -4.31 -4.50 -4.81
N PRO A 55 -4.62 -3.90 -3.66
CA PRO A 55 -5.96 -3.99 -3.08
C PRO A 55 -6.96 -3.11 -3.83
N SER A 56 -8.15 -3.64 -4.05
CA SER A 56 -9.31 -2.89 -4.52
C SER A 56 -9.99 -2.11 -3.39
N HIS A 57 -10.85 -1.14 -3.75
CA HIS A 57 -11.64 -0.39 -2.76
C HIS A 57 -12.41 -1.31 -1.80
N GLN A 58 -13.03 -2.36 -2.32
CA GLN A 58 -13.80 -3.29 -1.49
C GLN A 58 -12.88 -4.07 -0.54
N GLN A 59 -11.74 -4.57 -1.02
CA GLN A 59 -10.78 -5.28 -0.15
C GLN A 59 -10.25 -4.40 0.97
N ILE A 60 -9.95 -3.12 0.70
CA ILE A 60 -9.53 -2.19 1.76
C ILE A 60 -10.64 -2.02 2.78
N ARG A 61 -11.89 -1.84 2.34
CA ARG A 61 -13.04 -1.76 3.24
C ARG A 61 -13.20 -3.03 4.08
N ASP A 62 -13.08 -4.21 3.48
CA ASP A 62 -13.15 -5.50 4.19
C ASP A 62 -11.99 -5.68 5.19
N LEU A 63 -10.79 -5.17 4.89
CA LEU A 63 -9.61 -5.27 5.78
C LEU A 63 -9.65 -4.29 6.96
N LEU A 64 -10.41 -3.20 6.84
CA LEU A 64 -10.53 -2.15 7.86
C LEU A 64 -11.72 -2.38 8.81
N ASN A 65 -12.62 -3.33 8.51
CA ASN A 65 -13.74 -3.74 9.37
C ASN A 65 -13.35 -4.93 10.25
#